data_AF-A0A972Y4M2-F1
#
_entry.id   AF-A0A972Y4M2-F1
#
_cell.length_a   1.000
_cell.length_b   1.000
_cell.length_c   1.000
_cell.angle_alpha   90.00
_cell.angle_beta   90.00
_cell.angle_gamma   90.00
#
_symmetry.space_group_name_H-M   'P 1'
#
loop_
_entity.id
_entity.type
_entity.pdbx_description
1 polymer ?
#
loop_
_entity_poly.entity_id
_entity_poly.type
_entity_poly.pdbx_seq_one_letter_code
_entity_poly.pdbx_strand_id
1 'polypeptide(L)'
;MKLLEGIALVIFFIGFAFKLLIWPGSGVILIISLGMLSCIYFGFGFAFFNNMSIKMLGTKGAFSHLSQLRIIGSFLTGVNLSILIIGILFGLLLWPGADVNLLLGLVPGVIILVLAILKQSRQPEHSYMRIVTRTGFFVMLGVLLYFKPFFIEEIRYKNHPKMIEALKNFHEDPSEVNRFKRMVEYDRIDFDETLFNHKYQDSIPYK
;
A
#
# COMPACT_ATOMS: atom_id res chain seq x y z
N MET A 1 -9.48 12.43 -13.21
CA MET A 1 -9.17 11.05 -12.79
C MET A 1 -7.69 10.72 -13.01
N LYS A 2 -7.18 10.68 -14.24
CA LYS A 2 -5.74 10.42 -14.50
C LYS A 2 -4.80 11.41 -13.80
N LEU A 3 -5.16 12.70 -13.78
CA LEU A 3 -4.42 13.71 -13.03
C LEU A 3 -4.41 13.43 -11.51
N LEU A 4 -5.56 13.05 -10.94
CA LEU A 4 -5.68 12.75 -9.50
C LEU A 4 -4.90 11.49 -9.12
N GLU A 5 -4.96 10.44 -9.94
CA GLU A 5 -4.14 9.23 -9.79
C GLU A 5 -2.65 9.60 -9.85
N GLY A 6 -2.24 10.40 -10.84
CA GLY A 6 -0.86 10.87 -10.97
C GLY A 6 -0.39 11.68 -9.76
N ILE A 7 -1.21 12.61 -9.26
CA ILE A 7 -0.90 13.38 -8.04
C ILE A 7 -0.78 12.45 -6.84
N ALA A 8 -1.73 11.53 -6.64
CA ALA A 8 -1.67 10.57 -5.54
C ALA A 8 -0.42 9.68 -5.61
N LEU A 9 -0.02 9.23 -6.79
CA LEU A 9 1.21 8.46 -7.00
C LEU A 9 2.46 9.28 -6.71
N VAL A 10 2.52 10.54 -7.14
CA VAL A 10 3.65 11.43 -6.83
C VAL A 10 3.77 11.63 -5.31
N ILE A 11 2.66 11.92 -4.63
CA ILE A 11 2.65 12.07 -3.17
C ILE A 11 3.05 10.75 -2.49
N PHE A 12 2.61 9.61 -3.01
CA PHE A 12 3.03 8.29 -2.52
C PHE A 12 4.53 8.11 -2.61
N PHE A 13 5.16 8.39 -3.76
CA PHE A 13 6.61 8.26 -3.92
C PHE A 13 7.38 9.23 -3.01
N ILE A 14 6.87 10.45 -2.80
CA ILE A 14 7.46 11.40 -1.83
C ILE A 14 7.36 10.84 -0.41
N GLY A 15 6.18 10.37 0.00
CA GLY A 15 5.98 9.76 1.32
C GLY A 15 6.84 8.51 1.53
N PHE A 16 7.01 7.70 0.49
CA PHE A 16 7.86 6.52 0.51
C PHE A 16 9.35 6.88 0.63
N ALA A 17 9.82 7.89 -0.12
CA ALA A 17 11.18 8.40 0.02
C ALA A 17 11.45 8.93 1.44
N PHE A 18 10.50 9.69 2.00
CA PHE A 18 10.59 10.15 3.38
C PHE A 18 10.58 9.02 4.40
N LYS A 19 9.83 7.94 4.15
CA LYS A 19 9.89 6.74 4.98
C LYS A 19 11.29 6.13 4.97
N LEU A 20 11.93 6.01 3.80
CA LEU A 20 13.29 5.48 3.68
C LEU A 20 14.34 6.38 4.35
N LEU A 21 14.14 7.70 4.36
CA LEU A 21 15.03 8.68 4.99
C LEU A 21 14.77 8.87 6.50
N ILE A 22 13.91 8.05 7.12
CA ILE A 22 13.54 8.16 8.54
C ILE A 22 12.91 9.53 8.87
N TRP A 23 12.29 10.21 7.89
CA TRP A 23 11.68 11.51 8.16
C TRP A 23 10.36 11.35 8.92
N PRO A 24 10.15 12.11 10.03
CA PRO A 24 8.90 12.08 10.76
C PRO A 24 7.73 12.51 9.87
N GLY A 25 6.56 11.91 10.09
CA GLY A 25 5.35 12.22 9.31
C GLY A 25 5.22 11.50 7.97
N SER A 26 6.23 10.73 7.54
CA SER A 26 6.14 9.89 6.32
C SER A 26 4.90 8.99 6.30
N GLY A 27 4.52 8.44 7.46
CA GLY A 27 3.30 7.64 7.60
C GLY A 27 2.01 8.39 7.23
N VAL A 28 1.87 9.66 7.62
CA VAL A 28 0.69 10.48 7.29
C VAL A 28 0.59 10.70 5.79
N ILE A 29 1.72 10.98 5.13
CA ILE A 29 1.77 11.18 3.67
C ILE A 29 1.38 9.89 2.94
N LEU A 30 1.86 8.73 3.41
CA LEU A 30 1.47 7.42 2.87
C LEU A 30 -0.03 7.13 3.05
N ILE A 31 -0.60 7.44 4.22
CA ILE A 31 -2.04 7.28 4.48
C ILE A 31 -2.86 8.14 3.51
N ILE A 32 -2.53 9.42 3.36
CA ILE A 32 -3.26 10.33 2.48
C ILE A 32 -3.16 9.87 1.02
N SER A 33 -1.96 9.55 0.55
CA SER A 33 -1.73 9.17 -0.85
C SER A 33 -2.39 7.83 -1.22
N LEU A 34 -2.13 6.76 -0.46
CA LEU A 34 -2.70 5.44 -0.73
C LEU A 34 -4.20 5.39 -0.41
N GLY A 35 -4.66 6.13 0.60
CA GLY A 35 -6.08 6.30 0.88
C GLY A 35 -6.82 6.98 -0.27
N MET A 36 -6.29 8.10 -0.79
CA MET A 36 -6.84 8.78 -1.95
C MET A 36 -6.85 7.87 -3.19
N LEU A 37 -5.77 7.12 -3.41
CA LEU A 37 -5.68 6.19 -4.53
C LEU A 37 -6.70 5.05 -4.43
N SER A 38 -6.89 4.51 -3.22
CA SER A 38 -7.92 3.51 -2.93
C SER A 38 -9.33 4.05 -3.24
N CYS A 39 -9.66 5.26 -2.79
CA CYS A 39 -10.94 5.90 -3.08
C CYS A 39 -11.15 6.12 -4.59
N ILE A 40 -10.10 6.48 -5.34
CA ILE A 40 -10.17 6.64 -6.80
C ILE A 40 -10.54 5.31 -7.46
N TYR A 41 -9.86 4.21 -7.12
CA TYR A 41 -10.14 2.91 -7.72
C TYR A 41 -11.48 2.33 -7.29
N PHE A 42 -11.90 2.56 -6.04
CA PHE A 42 -13.21 2.13 -5.55
C PHE A 42 -14.35 2.86 -6.27
N GLY A 43 -14.34 4.20 -6.26
CA GLY A 43 -15.43 5.00 -6.82
C GLY A 43 -15.43 5.07 -8.35
N PHE A 44 -14.25 5.07 -8.97
CA PHE A 44 -14.10 5.34 -10.40
C PHE A 44 -13.44 4.22 -11.19
N GLY A 45 -13.13 3.06 -10.61
CA GLY A 45 -12.44 1.97 -11.29
C GLY A 45 -13.11 1.57 -12.61
N PHE A 46 -14.44 1.45 -12.62
CA PHE A 46 -15.18 1.11 -13.85
C PHE A 46 -14.98 2.16 -14.97
N ALA A 47 -15.06 3.46 -14.63
CA ALA A 47 -14.90 4.55 -15.59
C ALA A 47 -13.45 4.63 -16.08
N PHE A 48 -12.54 4.38 -15.15
CA PHE A 48 -11.12 4.50 -15.34
C PHE A 48 -10.57 3.43 -16.32
N PHE A 49 -10.97 2.16 -16.16
CA PHE A 49 -10.56 1.07 -17.07
C PHE A 49 -11.21 1.14 -18.44
N ASN A 50 -12.41 1.75 -18.55
CA ASN A 50 -13.12 1.92 -19.81
C ASN A 50 -12.85 3.25 -20.52
N ASN A 51 -11.90 4.07 -20.04
CA ASN A 51 -11.58 5.39 -20.61
C ASN A 51 -12.77 6.37 -20.66
N MET A 52 -13.72 6.23 -19.74
CA MET A 52 -14.85 7.15 -19.67
C MET A 52 -14.43 8.45 -18.97
N SER A 53 -14.86 9.58 -19.51
CA SER A 53 -14.73 10.88 -18.84
C SER A 53 -15.79 10.98 -17.75
N ILE A 54 -15.48 11.65 -16.62
CA ILE A 54 -16.47 11.95 -15.57
C ILE A 54 -17.70 12.66 -16.17
N LYS A 55 -17.47 13.56 -17.15
CA LYS A 55 -18.54 14.30 -17.83
C LYS A 55 -19.54 13.38 -18.55
N MET A 56 -19.09 12.20 -18.99
CA MET A 56 -19.92 11.24 -19.71
C MET A 56 -20.78 10.38 -18.76
N LEU A 57 -20.37 10.20 -17.50
CA LEU A 57 -21.06 9.29 -16.56
C LEU A 57 -22.52 9.66 -16.27
N GLY A 58 -22.89 10.93 -16.45
CA GLY A 58 -24.27 11.42 -16.26
C GLY A 58 -25.11 11.49 -17.54
N THR A 59 -24.55 11.13 -18.71
CA THR A 59 -25.24 11.30 -20.00
C THR A 59 -26.05 10.05 -20.36
N LYS A 60 -27.26 10.23 -20.90
CA LYS A 60 -28.07 9.13 -21.43
C LYS A 60 -27.30 8.46 -22.58
N GLY A 61 -27.01 7.16 -22.45
CA GLY A 61 -26.25 6.39 -23.45
C GLY A 61 -24.75 6.28 -23.19
N ALA A 62 -24.23 6.78 -22.07
CA ALA A 62 -22.81 6.64 -21.71
C ALA A 62 -22.29 5.19 -21.74
N PHE A 63 -23.19 4.23 -21.53
CA PHE A 63 -22.87 2.80 -21.43
C PHE A 63 -23.29 1.97 -22.65
N SER A 64 -23.87 2.59 -23.69
CA SER A 64 -24.47 1.85 -24.83
C SER A 64 -23.45 1.04 -25.64
N HIS A 65 -22.17 1.42 -25.57
CA HIS A 65 -21.07 0.77 -26.30
C HIS A 65 -20.32 -0.29 -25.47
N LEU A 66 -20.71 -0.51 -24.20
CA LEU A 66 -20.03 -1.44 -23.29
C LEU A 66 -20.92 -2.65 -23.00
N SER A 67 -20.34 -3.85 -23.05
CA SER A 67 -21.03 -5.05 -22.59
C SER A 67 -21.19 -5.06 -21.06
N GLN A 68 -22.28 -5.65 -20.56
CA GLN A 68 -22.53 -5.75 -19.12
C GLN A 68 -21.37 -6.44 -18.37
N LEU A 69 -20.81 -7.51 -18.94
CA LEU A 69 -19.65 -8.21 -18.39
C LEU A 69 -18.41 -7.30 -18.26
N ARG A 70 -18.22 -6.38 -19.20
CA ARG A 70 -17.10 -5.43 -19.17
C ARG A 70 -17.28 -4.40 -18.06
N ILE A 71 -18.50 -3.91 -17.86
CA ILE A 71 -18.84 -2.99 -16.77
C ILE A 71 -18.60 -3.66 -15.42
N ILE A 72 -19.17 -4.85 -15.21
CA ILE A 72 -19.02 -5.62 -13.96
C ILE A 72 -17.56 -5.96 -13.70
N GLY A 73 -16.84 -6.48 -14.70
CA GLY A 73 -15.43 -6.84 -14.56
C GLY A 73 -14.55 -5.63 -14.21
N SER A 74 -14.80 -4.47 -14.81
CA SER A 74 -14.05 -3.24 -14.52
C SER A 74 -14.38 -2.67 -13.14
N PHE A 75 -15.64 -2.79 -12.70
CA PHE A 75 -16.06 -2.42 -11.34
C PHE A 75 -15.38 -3.30 -10.30
N LEU A 76 -15.45 -4.64 -10.45
CA LEU A 76 -14.80 -5.58 -9.55
C LEU A 76 -13.28 -5.40 -9.53
N THR A 77 -12.67 -5.07 -10.66
CA THR A 77 -11.24 -4.73 -10.72
C THR A 77 -10.91 -3.48 -9.90
N GLY A 78 -11.76 -2.46 -9.96
CA GLY A 78 -11.62 -1.24 -9.16
C GLY A 78 -11.73 -1.50 -7.65
N VAL A 79 -12.76 -2.24 -7.24
CA VAL A 79 -12.95 -2.66 -5.84
C VAL A 79 -11.75 -3.47 -5.35
N ASN A 80 -11.29 -4.44 -6.16
CA ASN A 80 -10.14 -5.26 -5.81
C ASN A 80 -8.86 -4.42 -5.61
N LEU A 81 -8.58 -3.50 -6.54
CA LEU A 81 -7.41 -2.63 -6.43
C LEU A 81 -7.48 -1.72 -5.20
N SER A 82 -8.66 -1.22 -4.86
CA SER A 82 -8.87 -0.46 -3.63
C SER A 82 -8.49 -1.29 -2.39
N ILE A 83 -8.97 -2.53 -2.28
CA ILE A 83 -8.62 -3.44 -1.18
C ILE A 83 -7.12 -3.72 -1.15
N LEU A 84 -6.52 -4.03 -2.31
CA LEU A 84 -5.09 -4.32 -2.41
C LEU A 84 -4.22 -3.12 -2.01
N ILE A 85 -4.60 -1.90 -2.40
CA ILE A 85 -3.90 -0.67 -2.03
C ILE A 85 -3.98 -0.42 -0.52
N ILE A 86 -5.14 -0.70 0.10
CA ILE A 86 -5.25 -0.65 1.57
C ILE A 86 -4.38 -1.72 2.23
N GLY A 87 -4.33 -2.94 1.69
CA GLY A 87 -3.40 -3.97 2.16
C GLY A 87 -1.94 -3.53 2.06
N ILE A 88 -1.54 -2.91 0.96
CA ILE A 88 -0.19 -2.33 0.78
C ILE A 88 0.07 -1.23 1.80
N LEU A 89 -0.89 -0.35 2.07
CA LEU A 89 -0.78 0.68 3.11
C LEU A 89 -0.53 0.04 4.49
N PHE A 90 -1.31 -0.98 4.86
CA PHE A 90 -1.13 -1.70 6.12
C PHE A 90 0.24 -2.38 6.20
N GLY A 91 0.68 -3.02 5.11
CA GLY A 91 2.00 -3.66 5.03
C GLY A 91 3.14 -2.65 5.16
N LEU A 92 3.05 -1.52 4.46
CA LEU A 92 4.05 -0.44 4.54
C LEU A 92 4.12 0.19 5.93
N LEU A 93 3.03 0.23 6.69
CA LEU A 93 3.01 0.80 8.05
C LEU A 93 3.19 -0.26 9.14
N LEU A 94 3.39 -1.53 8.76
CA LEU A 94 3.44 -2.69 9.68
C LEU A 94 2.24 -2.70 10.65
N TRP A 95 1.06 -2.35 10.14
CA TRP A 95 -0.16 -2.36 10.94
C TRP A 95 -0.70 -3.79 11.13
N PRO A 96 -1.35 -4.07 12.27
CA PRO A 96 -2.00 -5.36 12.49
C PRO A 96 -3.00 -5.70 11.39
N GLY A 97 -3.02 -6.96 10.95
CA GLY A 97 -3.90 -7.44 9.89
C GLY A 97 -3.43 -7.09 8.47
N ALA A 98 -2.20 -6.62 8.28
CA ALA A 98 -1.63 -6.37 6.96
C ALA A 98 -1.64 -7.62 6.07
N ASP A 99 -1.31 -8.78 6.63
CA ASP A 99 -1.33 -10.09 6.01
C ASP A 99 -2.72 -10.45 5.46
N VAL A 100 -3.76 -10.30 6.27
CA VAL A 100 -5.16 -10.58 5.88
C VAL A 100 -5.61 -9.62 4.78
N ASN A 101 -5.36 -8.32 4.94
CA ASN A 101 -5.74 -7.32 3.94
C ASN A 101 -5.00 -7.51 2.61
N LEU A 102 -3.70 -7.83 2.66
CA LEU A 102 -2.92 -8.15 1.48
C LEU A 102 -3.46 -9.40 0.78
N LEU A 103 -3.75 -10.47 1.52
CA LEU A 103 -4.28 -11.70 0.94
C LEU A 103 -5.65 -11.48 0.26
N LEU A 104 -6.53 -10.72 0.91
CA LEU A 104 -7.86 -10.36 0.38
C LEU A 104 -7.77 -9.59 -0.95
N GLY A 105 -6.76 -8.75 -1.16
CA GLY A 105 -6.55 -8.05 -2.43
C GLY A 105 -5.72 -8.83 -3.46
N LEU A 106 -4.76 -9.64 -2.98
CA LEU A 106 -3.81 -10.36 -3.82
C LEU A 106 -4.45 -11.53 -4.54
N VAL A 107 -5.21 -12.38 -3.85
CA VAL A 107 -5.82 -13.58 -4.45
C VAL A 107 -6.73 -13.19 -5.63
N PRO A 108 -7.78 -12.37 -5.45
CA PRO A 108 -8.57 -11.86 -6.56
C PRO A 108 -7.76 -11.02 -7.55
N GLY A 109 -6.74 -10.27 -7.09
CA GLY A 109 -5.85 -9.49 -7.96
C GLY A 109 -5.07 -10.34 -8.97
N VAL A 110 -4.52 -11.47 -8.54
CA VAL A 110 -3.83 -12.43 -9.41
C VAL A 110 -4.81 -13.04 -10.41
N ILE A 111 -6.01 -13.42 -9.97
CA ILE A 111 -7.05 -13.96 -10.87
C ILE A 111 -7.41 -12.92 -11.94
N ILE A 112 -7.68 -11.67 -11.54
CA ILE A 112 -7.98 -10.58 -12.47
C ILE A 112 -6.83 -10.33 -13.44
N LEU A 113 -5.59 -10.33 -12.96
CA LEU A 113 -4.40 -10.13 -13.77
C LEU A 113 -4.25 -11.22 -14.83
N VAL A 114 -4.39 -12.49 -14.44
CA VAL A 114 -4.34 -13.64 -15.37
C VAL A 114 -5.44 -13.53 -16.42
N LEU A 115 -6.69 -13.28 -16.01
CA LEU A 115 -7.80 -13.11 -16.95
C LEU A 115 -7.60 -11.94 -17.92
N ALA A 116 -7.06 -10.82 -17.43
CA ALA A 116 -6.76 -9.65 -18.24
C ALA A 116 -5.63 -9.92 -19.24
N ILE A 117 -4.57 -10.64 -18.84
CA ILE A 117 -3.49 -11.07 -19.75
C ILE A 117 -4.04 -12.01 -20.82
N LEU A 118 -4.80 -13.05 -20.44
CA LEU A 118 -5.39 -13.99 -21.39
C LEU A 118 -6.30 -13.30 -22.39
N LYS A 119 -7.13 -12.35 -21.94
CA LYS A 119 -7.97 -11.55 -22.85
C LYS A 119 -7.15 -10.63 -23.73
N GLN A 120 -6.15 -9.92 -23.18
CA GLN A 120 -5.27 -9.04 -23.95
C GLN A 120 -4.52 -9.80 -25.07
N SER A 121 -4.09 -11.03 -24.81
CA SER A 121 -3.39 -11.86 -25.79
C SER A 121 -4.30 -12.37 -26.91
N ARG A 122 -5.60 -12.57 -26.63
CA ARG A 122 -6.59 -13.02 -27.63
C ARG A 122 -7.23 -11.88 -28.41
N GLN A 123 -7.50 -10.77 -27.74
CA GLN A 123 -8.20 -9.60 -28.25
C GLN A 123 -7.50 -8.35 -27.70
N PRO A 124 -6.42 -7.89 -28.36
CA PRO A 124 -5.66 -6.76 -27.87
C PRO A 124 -6.51 -5.49 -27.88
N GLU A 125 -6.88 -5.03 -26.68
CA GLU A 125 -7.60 -3.78 -26.48
C GLU A 125 -6.86 -2.91 -25.46
N HIS A 126 -6.80 -1.61 -25.70
CA HIS A 126 -6.20 -0.65 -24.77
C HIS A 126 -6.78 -0.67 -23.34
N SER A 127 -7.97 -1.24 -23.15
CA SER A 127 -8.62 -1.37 -21.85
C SER A 127 -8.01 -2.50 -21.01
N TYR A 128 -7.77 -3.69 -21.60
CA TYR A 128 -7.17 -4.80 -20.88
C TYR A 128 -5.70 -4.51 -20.55
N MET A 129 -4.93 -3.93 -21.47
CA MET A 129 -3.55 -3.50 -21.18
C MET A 129 -3.47 -2.53 -19.98
N ARG A 130 -4.47 -1.66 -19.78
CA ARG A 130 -4.53 -0.75 -18.64
C ARG A 130 -4.82 -1.46 -17.32
N ILE A 131 -5.61 -2.54 -17.36
CA ILE A 131 -5.82 -3.41 -16.20
C ILE A 131 -4.52 -4.15 -15.90
N VAL A 132 -3.89 -4.77 -16.91
CA VAL A 132 -2.65 -5.55 -16.75
C VAL A 132 -1.54 -4.71 -16.12
N THR A 133 -1.25 -3.52 -16.67
CA THR A 133 -0.14 -2.68 -16.17
C THR A 133 -0.36 -2.20 -14.74
N ARG A 134 -1.58 -1.81 -14.37
CA ARG A 134 -1.89 -1.28 -13.03
C ARG A 134 -2.03 -2.38 -12.00
N THR A 135 -2.83 -3.41 -12.29
CA THR A 135 -2.98 -4.57 -11.41
C THR A 135 -1.65 -5.29 -11.26
N GLY A 136 -0.87 -5.43 -12.33
CA GLY A 136 0.47 -6.01 -12.26
C GLY A 136 1.39 -5.25 -11.31
N PHE A 137 1.42 -3.92 -11.38
CA PHE A 137 2.21 -3.09 -10.47
C PHE A 137 1.82 -3.30 -8.99
N PHE A 138 0.53 -3.19 -8.65
CA PHE A 138 0.09 -3.36 -7.26
C PHE A 138 0.16 -4.79 -6.76
N VAL A 139 -0.09 -5.79 -7.61
CA VAL A 139 0.09 -7.21 -7.24
C VAL A 139 1.56 -7.48 -6.96
N MET A 140 2.48 -7.01 -7.81
CA MET A 140 3.91 -7.16 -7.57
C MET A 140 4.34 -6.54 -6.23
N LEU A 141 3.90 -5.31 -5.95
CA LEU A 141 4.20 -4.64 -4.68
C LEU A 141 3.58 -5.37 -3.48
N GLY A 142 2.33 -5.83 -3.61
CA GLY A 142 1.65 -6.59 -2.56
C GLY A 142 2.32 -7.93 -2.28
N VAL A 143 2.76 -8.66 -3.32
CA VAL A 143 3.50 -9.92 -3.17
C VAL A 143 4.82 -9.69 -2.43
N LEU A 144 5.56 -8.63 -2.79
CA LEU A 144 6.80 -8.26 -2.10
C LEU A 144 6.55 -8.04 -0.61
N LEU A 145 5.54 -7.26 -0.25
CA LEU A 145 5.22 -6.94 1.15
C LEU A 145 4.65 -8.14 1.91
N TYR A 146 3.90 -9.03 1.25
CA TYR A 146 3.35 -10.23 1.89
C TYR A 146 4.45 -11.22 2.27
N PHE A 147 5.39 -11.51 1.36
CA PHE A 147 6.48 -12.46 1.63
C PHE A 147 7.65 -11.84 2.40
N LYS A 148 7.81 -10.52 2.34
CA LYS A 148 8.91 -9.79 3.00
C LYS A 148 8.36 -8.55 3.73
N PRO A 149 7.58 -8.72 4.81
CA PRO A 149 6.92 -7.61 5.50
C PRO A 149 7.90 -6.57 6.04
N PHE A 150 9.07 -6.99 6.49
CA PHE A 150 10.10 -6.10 7.05
C PHE A 150 11.09 -5.55 6.02
N PHE A 151 10.98 -5.89 4.73
CA PHE A 151 11.98 -5.51 3.71
C PHE A 151 12.28 -4.00 3.69
N ILE A 152 11.24 -3.19 3.80
CA ILE A 152 11.38 -1.73 3.81
C ILE A 152 12.05 -1.23 5.09
N GLU A 153 11.69 -1.79 6.25
CA GLU A 153 12.32 -1.41 7.52
C GLU A 153 13.77 -1.91 7.62
N GLU A 154 14.10 -3.05 7.00
CA GLU A 154 15.48 -3.56 6.90
C GLU A 154 16.36 -2.63 6.06
N ILE A 155 15.83 -2.03 4.99
CA ILE A 155 16.53 -1.00 4.22
C ILE A 155 16.65 0.29 5.02
N ARG A 156 15.54 0.73 5.64
CA ARG A 156 15.45 1.99 6.41
C ARG A 156 16.41 2.01 7.59
N TYR A 157 16.43 0.93 8.37
CA TYR A 157 17.22 0.80 9.59
C TYR A 157 18.45 -0.08 9.41
N LYS A 158 19.02 -0.12 8.19
CA LYS A 158 20.19 -0.94 7.87
C LYS A 158 21.36 -0.77 8.85
N ASN A 159 21.54 0.45 9.38
CA ASN A 159 22.60 0.79 10.34
C ASN A 159 22.17 0.59 11.82
N HIS A 160 20.94 0.17 12.08
CA HIS A 160 20.34 0.02 13.41
C HIS A 160 19.72 -1.39 13.57
N PRO A 161 20.53 -2.47 13.62
CA PRO A 161 20.03 -3.85 13.65
C PRO A 161 19.14 -4.14 14.87
N LYS A 162 19.43 -3.52 16.03
CA LYS A 162 18.61 -3.65 17.24
C LYS A 162 17.19 -3.12 17.06
N MET A 163 17.00 -2.09 16.24
CA MET A 163 15.67 -1.57 15.92
C MET A 163 14.87 -2.57 15.08
N ILE A 164 15.52 -3.22 14.11
CA ILE A 164 14.89 -4.26 13.28
C ILE A 164 14.47 -5.45 14.15
N GLU A 165 15.34 -5.88 15.07
CA GLU A 165 15.05 -6.96 16.01
C GLU A 165 13.88 -6.60 16.94
N ALA A 166 13.88 -5.40 17.51
CA ALA A 166 12.79 -4.93 18.36
C ALA A 166 11.45 -4.84 17.59
N LEU A 167 11.48 -4.45 16.30
CA LEU A 167 10.30 -4.45 15.44
C LEU A 167 9.75 -5.87 15.19
N LYS A 168 10.63 -6.84 14.90
CA LYS A 168 10.25 -8.23 14.67
C LYS A 168 9.67 -8.86 15.95
N ASN A 169 10.35 -8.68 17.08
CA ASN A 169 9.88 -9.19 18.37
C ASN A 169 8.52 -8.60 18.76
N PHE A 170 8.28 -7.30 18.53
CA PHE A 170 6.98 -6.68 18.78
C PHE A 170 5.88 -7.18 17.84
N HIS A 171 6.22 -7.52 16.60
CA HIS A 171 5.25 -8.04 15.64
C HIS A 171 4.85 -9.48 15.98
N GLU A 172 5.80 -10.30 16.42
CA GLU A 172 5.56 -11.68 16.86
C GLU A 172 4.83 -11.74 18.20
N ASP A 173 5.23 -10.90 19.15
CA ASP A 173 4.61 -10.76 20.46
C ASP A 173 4.42 -9.26 20.81
N PRO A 174 3.20 -8.72 20.66
CA PRO A 174 2.89 -7.32 20.95
C PRO A 174 2.73 -7.03 22.46
N SER A 175 3.52 -7.69 23.30
CA SER A 175 3.58 -7.46 24.75
C SER A 175 4.08 -6.05 25.10
N GLU A 176 3.72 -5.56 26.29
CA GLU A 176 4.18 -4.25 26.78
C GLU A 176 5.71 -4.16 26.86
N VAL A 177 6.39 -5.28 27.16
CA VAL A 177 7.85 -5.35 27.19
C VAL A 177 8.44 -5.11 25.79
N ASN A 178 7.94 -5.81 24.76
CA ASN A 178 8.43 -5.62 23.40
C ASN A 178 8.05 -4.26 22.82
N ARG A 179 6.87 -3.73 23.19
CA ARG A 179 6.47 -2.36 22.87
C ARG A 179 7.47 -1.35 23.44
N PHE A 180 7.84 -1.51 24.70
CA PHE A 180 8.81 -0.66 25.38
C PHE A 180 10.19 -0.76 24.73
N LYS A 181 10.72 -1.97 24.50
CA LYS A 181 12.00 -2.19 23.80
C LYS A 181 12.05 -1.49 22.44
N ARG A 182 10.98 -1.60 21.65
CA ARG A 182 10.86 -0.90 20.36
C ARG A 182 10.90 0.62 20.53
N MET A 183 10.20 1.17 21.53
CA MET A 183 10.24 2.62 21.79
C MET A 183 11.63 3.09 22.19
N VAL A 184 12.34 2.34 23.03
CA VAL A 184 13.70 2.68 23.44
C VAL A 184 14.65 2.71 22.24
N GLU A 185 14.66 1.67 21.41
CA GLU A 185 15.57 1.64 20.26
C GLU A 185 15.18 2.68 19.20
N TYR A 186 13.90 3.05 19.09
CA TYR A 186 13.46 4.17 18.25
C TYR A 186 14.01 5.51 18.77
N ASP A 187 13.85 5.77 20.07
CA ASP A 187 14.33 7.00 20.71
C ASP A 187 15.86 7.11 20.69
N ARG A 188 16.58 5.99 20.70
CA ARG A 188 18.05 5.98 20.53
C ARG A 188 18.50 6.48 19.14
N ILE A 189 17.65 6.36 18.12
CA ILE A 189 17.94 6.85 16.77
C ILE A 189 17.69 8.37 16.69
N ASP A 190 16.62 8.84 17.34
CA ASP A 190 16.17 10.23 17.23
C ASP A 190 16.83 11.17 18.27
N PHE A 191 17.27 10.66 19.43
CA PHE A 191 17.86 11.47 20.50
C PHE A 191 19.39 11.39 20.57
N ASP A 192 20.00 12.51 21.02
CA ASP A 192 21.39 12.48 21.46
C ASP A 192 21.55 11.64 22.74
N GLU A 193 22.77 11.19 23.00
CA GLU A 193 23.10 10.27 24.09
C GLU A 193 22.75 10.83 25.48
N THR A 194 22.88 12.13 25.66
CA THR A 194 22.54 12.84 26.91
C THR A 194 21.05 12.79 27.17
N LEU A 195 20.24 13.12 26.16
CA LEU A 195 18.78 13.15 26.26
C LEU A 195 18.22 11.74 26.40
N PHE A 196 18.80 10.78 25.68
CA PHE A 196 18.46 9.36 25.78
C PHE A 196 18.72 8.83 27.20
N ASN A 197 19.93 9.07 27.74
CA ASN A 197 20.29 8.62 29.08
C ASN A 197 19.37 9.25 30.13
N HIS A 198 19.09 10.56 30.04
CA HIS A 198 18.17 11.22 30.96
C HIS A 198 16.75 10.62 30.94
N LYS A 199 16.24 10.27 29.75
CA LYS A 199 14.89 9.69 29.60
C LYS A 199 14.79 8.27 30.15
N TYR A 200 15.85 7.48 30.06
CA TYR A 200 15.82 6.04 30.35
C TYR A 200 16.63 5.60 31.58
N GLN A 201 17.30 6.52 32.27
CA GLN A 201 18.15 6.23 33.45
C GLN A 201 17.46 5.38 34.52
N ASP A 202 16.16 5.61 34.73
CA ASP A 202 15.34 4.95 35.76
C ASP A 202 14.40 3.88 35.18
N SER A 203 14.48 3.61 33.87
CA SER A 203 13.58 2.66 33.23
C SER A 203 14.05 1.22 33.44
N ILE A 204 13.35 0.56 34.37
CA ILE A 204 13.59 -0.78 34.92
C ILE A 204 13.74 -1.93 33.88
N PRO A 205 13.20 -1.91 32.64
CA PRO A 205 13.28 -3.09 31.76
C PRO A 205 14.65 -3.36 31.10
N TYR A 206 15.66 -2.49 31.27
CA TYR A 206 17.00 -2.66 30.66
C TYR A 206 18.04 -3.32 31.58
N LYS A 207 17.70 -3.60 32.84
CA LYS A 207 18.55 -4.37 33.77
C LYS A 207 18.22 -5.85 33.73
#